data_AF-A0A7S3XGL6-F1
#
_entry.id   AF-A0A7S3XGL6-F1
#
_cell.length_a   1.000
_cell.length_b   1.000
_cell.length_c   1.000
_cell.angle_alpha   90.00
_cell.angle_beta   90.00
_cell.angle_gamma   90.00
#
_symmetry.space_group_name_H-M   'P 1'
#
loop_
_entity.id
_entity.type
_entity.pdbx_description
1 polymer ?
#
loop_
_entity_poly.entity_id
_entity_poly.type
_entity_poly.pdbx_seq_one_letter_code
_entity_poly.pdbx_strand_id
1 'polypeptide(L)'
;MVAVKDIPADDTKPGPKVTASLLAQMAVLGFVALAPWNFVLSELSYLDAKFENHFGANVPIFYGAAVNIAQLLLIWVGNKFTFAPRFDWGCIILSIFNILLAIVAMTIGNDNAVENPNLGFGLGLVCVFLLGFGHAVMESSAFGL
;
A
#
# COMPACT_ATOMS: atom_id res chain seq x y z
N MET A 1 46.28 23.18 -34.96
CA MET A 1 45.82 21.78 -34.88
C MET A 1 46.07 21.31 -33.46
N VAL A 2 45.05 21.38 -32.60
CA VAL A 2 45.14 20.90 -31.20
C VAL A 2 44.74 19.43 -31.23
N ALA A 3 45.64 18.55 -30.78
CA ALA A 3 45.36 17.13 -30.68
C ALA A 3 44.25 16.91 -29.66
N VAL A 4 43.08 16.46 -30.13
CA VAL A 4 42.02 15.92 -29.28
C VAL A 4 42.58 14.66 -28.67
N LYS A 5 42.91 14.73 -27.38
CA LYS A 5 43.34 13.60 -26.58
C LYS A 5 42.08 12.77 -26.33
N ASP A 6 41.99 11.60 -26.97
CA ASP A 6 40.92 10.64 -26.74
C ASP A 6 40.84 10.36 -25.23
N ILE A 7 39.74 10.80 -24.62
CA ILE A 7 39.38 10.43 -23.26
C ILE A 7 38.98 8.96 -23.35
N PRO A 8 39.67 8.02 -22.69
CA PRO A 8 39.20 6.64 -22.66
C PRO A 8 37.82 6.65 -22.01
N ALA A 9 36.81 6.17 -22.74
CA ALA A 9 35.50 5.87 -22.20
C ALA A 9 35.72 4.86 -21.07
N ASP A 10 35.55 5.32 -19.83
CA ASP A 10 35.52 4.47 -18.65
C ASP A 10 34.20 3.67 -18.66
N ASP A 11 34.12 2.70 -19.56
CA ASP A 11 33.03 1.75 -19.75
C ASP A 11 33.09 0.59 -18.72
N THR A 12 33.82 0.78 -17.61
CA THR A 12 34.06 -0.28 -16.61
C THR A 12 33.12 -0.25 -15.42
N LYS A 13 32.05 0.54 -15.45
CA LYS A 13 30.98 0.40 -14.45
C LYS A 13 30.11 -0.79 -14.86
N PRO A 14 30.17 -1.95 -14.15
CA PRO A 14 29.24 -3.02 -14.41
C PRO A 14 27.83 -2.44 -14.23
N GLY A 15 27.03 -2.48 -15.30
CA GLY A 15 25.61 -2.14 -15.22
C GLY A 15 24.94 -2.90 -14.08
N PRO A 16 23.85 -2.38 -13.50
CA PRO A 16 23.24 -2.96 -12.30
C PRO A 16 22.90 -4.44 -12.54
N LYS A 17 23.67 -5.34 -11.92
CA LYS A 17 23.43 -6.78 -12.05
C LYS A 17 22.32 -7.18 -11.11
N VAL A 18 21.25 -7.73 -11.67
CA VAL A 18 20.19 -8.39 -10.89
C VAL A 18 20.84 -9.53 -10.11
N THR A 19 20.99 -9.32 -8.81
CA THR A 19 21.53 -10.33 -7.90
C THR A 19 20.38 -11.21 -7.42
N ALA A 20 20.60 -12.51 -7.27
CA ALA A 20 19.55 -13.42 -6.76
C ALA A 20 18.96 -12.95 -5.41
N SER A 21 19.77 -12.32 -4.57
CA SER A 21 19.33 -11.65 -3.34
C SER A 21 18.34 -10.51 -3.59
N LEU A 22 18.52 -9.70 -4.63
CA LEU A 22 17.62 -8.61 -4.97
C LEU A 22 16.29 -9.14 -5.50
N LEU A 23 16.34 -10.21 -6.32
CA LEU A 23 15.14 -10.91 -6.78
C LEU A 23 14.33 -11.47 -5.61
N ALA A 24 15.00 -12.11 -4.64
CA ALA A 24 14.35 -12.63 -3.44
C ALA A 24 13.70 -11.51 -2.61
N GLN A 25 14.37 -10.37 -2.44
CA GLN A 25 13.81 -9.21 -1.74
C GLN A 25 12.56 -8.68 -2.45
N MET A 26 12.59 -8.51 -3.77
CA MET A 26 11.42 -8.06 -4.54
C MET A 26 10.25 -9.05 -4.49
N ALA A 27 10.54 -10.36 -4.47
CA ALA A 27 9.50 -11.38 -4.33
C ALA A 27 8.83 -11.33 -2.95
N VAL A 28 9.61 -11.20 -1.87
CA VAL A 28 9.08 -11.02 -0.52
C VAL A 28 8.27 -9.73 -0.42
N LEU A 29 8.74 -8.64 -1.03
CA LEU A 29 8.02 -7.38 -1.07
C LEU A 29 6.66 -7.50 -1.77
N GLY A 30 6.61 -8.16 -2.94
CA GLY A 30 5.35 -8.40 -3.64
C GLY A 30 4.37 -9.25 -2.81
N PHE A 31 4.89 -10.25 -2.08
CA PHE A 31 4.06 -11.04 -1.17
C PHE A 31 3.51 -10.21 -0.01
N VAL A 32 4.38 -9.45 0.69
CA VAL A 32 3.98 -8.59 1.81
C VAL A 32 3.03 -7.49 1.36
N ALA A 33 3.14 -7.02 0.13
CA ALA A 33 2.24 -6.04 -0.43
C ALA A 33 0.81 -6.56 -0.60
N LEU A 34 0.68 -7.77 -1.15
CA LEU A 34 -0.61 -8.35 -1.50
C LEU A 34 -1.27 -9.11 -0.35
N ALA A 35 -0.48 -9.67 0.58
CA ALA A 35 -1.00 -10.53 1.64
C ALA A 35 -2.05 -9.83 2.52
N PRO A 36 -1.84 -8.59 3.02
CA PRO A 36 -2.81 -7.92 3.89
C PRO A 36 -4.15 -7.68 3.19
N TRP A 37 -4.12 -7.22 1.95
CA TRP A 37 -5.36 -7.03 1.17
C TRP A 37 -6.09 -8.35 0.91
N ASN A 38 -5.36 -9.41 0.55
CA ASN A 38 -5.95 -10.73 0.35
C ASN A 38 -6.56 -11.32 1.63
N PHE A 39 -5.97 -11.06 2.79
CA PHE A 39 -6.57 -11.46 4.07
C PHE A 39 -7.87 -10.69 4.35
N VAL A 40 -7.90 -9.38 4.10
CA VAL A 40 -9.13 -8.58 4.24
C VAL A 40 -10.23 -9.08 3.30
N LEU A 41 -9.90 -9.43 2.06
CA LEU A 41 -10.86 -10.01 1.11
C LEU A 41 -11.36 -11.38 1.54
N SER A 42 -10.49 -12.20 2.15
CA SER A 42 -10.84 -13.54 2.62
C SER A 42 -11.81 -13.49 3.81
N GLU A 43 -11.66 -12.48 4.67
CA GLU A 43 -12.51 -12.25 5.84
C GLU A 43 -13.63 -11.21 5.58
N LEU A 44 -13.91 -10.89 4.32
CA LEU A 44 -14.88 -9.85 3.97
C LEU A 44 -16.30 -10.19 4.48
N SER A 45 -16.67 -11.47 4.47
CA SER A 45 -17.94 -11.94 5.02
C SER A 45 -18.04 -11.75 6.53
N TYR A 46 -16.94 -11.96 7.26
CA TYR A 46 -16.85 -11.68 8.69
C TYR A 46 -17.00 -10.19 8.96
N LEU A 47 -16.29 -9.34 8.22
CA LEU A 47 -16.36 -7.89 8.37
C LEU A 47 -17.74 -7.33 7.99
N ASP A 48 -18.39 -7.88 6.97
CA ASP A 48 -19.75 -7.49 6.56
C ASP A 48 -20.79 -7.84 7.62
N ALA A 49 -20.71 -9.04 8.21
CA ALA A 49 -21.56 -9.41 9.33
C ALA A 49 -21.30 -8.56 10.59
N LYS A 50 -20.07 -8.04 10.74
CA LYS A 50 -19.67 -7.31 11.95
C LYS A 50 -20.00 -5.82 11.92
N PHE A 51 -19.87 -5.18 10.76
CA PHE A 51 -20.13 -3.75 10.58
C PHE A 51 -21.49 -3.44 9.93
N GLU A 52 -22.16 -4.46 9.38
CA GLU A 52 -23.45 -4.36 8.71
C GLU A 52 -23.44 -3.29 7.59
N ASN A 53 -24.60 -2.75 7.21
CA ASN A 53 -24.71 -1.64 6.24
C ASN A 53 -24.06 -1.91 4.86
N HIS A 54 -24.03 -3.17 4.43
CA HIS A 54 -23.38 -3.59 3.19
C HIS A 54 -21.90 -3.17 3.14
N PHE A 55 -21.19 -3.27 4.28
CA PHE A 55 -19.76 -2.97 4.37
C PHE A 55 -18.96 -3.69 3.28
N GLY A 56 -19.25 -4.98 3.04
CA GLY A 56 -18.58 -5.78 2.01
C GLY A 56 -18.72 -5.21 0.59
N ALA A 57 -19.85 -4.58 0.27
CA ALA A 57 -20.07 -3.94 -1.03
C ALA A 57 -19.34 -2.57 -1.14
N ASN A 58 -19.16 -1.89 -0.02
CA ASN A 58 -18.48 -0.59 0.03
C ASN A 58 -16.96 -0.72 0.05
N VAL A 59 -16.42 -1.78 0.66
CA VAL A 59 -14.97 -2.07 0.75
C VAL A 59 -14.23 -1.92 -0.59
N PRO A 60 -14.62 -2.59 -1.70
CA PRO A 60 -13.91 -2.44 -2.97
C PRO A 60 -14.03 -1.04 -3.58
N ILE A 61 -15.13 -0.33 -3.34
CA ILE A 61 -15.34 1.04 -3.84
C ILE A 61 -14.36 1.99 -3.16
N PHE A 62 -14.29 1.97 -1.83
CA PHE A 62 -13.40 2.84 -1.06
C PHE A 62 -11.93 2.47 -1.24
N TYR A 63 -11.62 1.17 -1.30
CA TYR A 63 -10.28 0.70 -1.60
C TYR A 63 -9.83 1.16 -3.00
N GLY A 64 -10.66 0.94 -4.03
CA GLY A 64 -10.37 1.37 -5.39
C GLY A 64 -10.22 2.89 -5.52
N ALA A 65 -11.10 3.66 -4.86
CA ALA A 65 -10.99 5.12 -4.82
C ALA A 65 -9.66 5.57 -4.20
N ALA A 66 -9.27 4.97 -3.07
CA ALA A 66 -8.01 5.29 -2.39
C ALA A 66 -6.78 5.00 -3.27
N VAL A 67 -6.77 3.85 -3.96
CA VAL A 67 -5.69 3.47 -4.88
C VAL A 67 -5.56 4.49 -6.01
N ASN A 68 -6.67 4.89 -6.64
CA ASN A 68 -6.66 5.87 -7.71
C ASN A 68 -6.19 7.25 -7.22
N ILE A 69 -6.64 7.70 -6.04
CA ILE A 69 -6.21 8.97 -5.45
C ILE A 69 -4.71 8.96 -5.16
N ALA A 70 -4.20 7.88 -4.55
CA ALA A 70 -2.78 7.72 -4.26
C ALA A 70 -1.93 7.74 -5.53
N GLN A 71 -2.34 7.01 -6.57
CA GLN A 71 -1.65 6.99 -7.86
C GLN A 71 -1.60 8.38 -8.51
N LEU A 72 -2.71 9.12 -8.51
CA LEU A 72 -2.75 10.50 -9.03
C LEU A 72 -1.81 11.43 -8.25
N LEU A 73 -1.77 11.30 -6.92
CA LEU A 73 -0.87 12.09 -6.07
C LEU A 73 0.60 11.75 -6.32
N LEU A 74 0.94 10.49 -6.56
CA LEU A 74 2.30 10.08 -6.90
C LEU A 74 2.72 10.58 -8.28
N ILE A 75 1.83 10.59 -9.26
CA ILE A 75 2.13 11.19 -10.58
C ILE A 75 2.42 12.69 -10.43
N TRP A 76 1.69 13.40 -9.56
CA TRP A 76 1.83 14.85 -9.43
C TRP A 76 2.98 15.29 -8.50
N VAL A 77 3.22 14.55 -7.42
CA VAL A 77 4.16 14.93 -6.34
C VAL A 77 5.30 13.93 -6.17
N GLY A 78 5.17 12.71 -6.68
CA GLY A 78 6.15 11.63 -6.52
C GLY A 78 7.54 12.06 -6.94
N ASN A 79 7.69 12.79 -8.06
CA ASN A 79 9.00 13.24 -8.55
C ASN A 79 9.77 14.17 -7.58
N LYS A 80 9.13 14.67 -6.50
CA LYS A 80 9.78 15.46 -5.44
C LYS A 80 10.40 14.62 -4.32
N PHE A 81 10.01 13.36 -4.17
CA PHE A 81 10.46 12.48 -3.09
C PHE A 81 11.39 11.40 -3.62
N THR A 82 12.40 10.99 -2.86
CA THR A 82 13.22 9.82 -3.22
C THR A 82 12.43 8.51 -2.99
N PHE A 83 12.86 7.41 -3.60
CA PHE A 83 12.18 6.11 -3.52
C PHE A 83 11.99 5.61 -2.07
N ALA A 84 13.06 5.63 -1.27
CA ALA A 84 13.08 5.07 0.09
C ALA A 84 11.98 5.64 1.02
N PRO A 85 11.83 6.97 1.20
CA PRO A 85 10.80 7.50 2.08
C PRO A 85 9.38 7.21 1.58
N ARG A 86 9.13 7.19 0.26
CA ARG A 86 7.79 6.86 -0.26
C ARG A 86 7.42 5.40 0.06
N PHE A 87 8.38 4.51 -0.14
CA PHE A 87 8.23 3.10 0.14
C PHE A 87 7.95 2.84 1.64
N ASP A 88 8.77 3.43 2.52
CA ASP A 88 8.60 3.29 3.97
C ASP A 88 7.25 3.82 4.45
N TRP A 89 6.80 4.96 3.92
CA TRP A 89 5.50 5.54 4.27
C TRP A 89 4.34 4.63 3.85
N GLY A 90 4.41 4.06 2.65
CA GLY A 90 3.42 3.09 2.18
C GLY A 90 3.33 1.87 3.10
N CYS A 91 4.47 1.29 3.48
CA CYS A 91 4.52 0.14 4.40
C CYS A 91 4.00 0.48 5.80
N ILE A 92 4.35 1.65 6.35
CA ILE A 92 3.90 2.10 7.67
C ILE A 92 2.38 2.27 7.68
N ILE A 93 1.83 2.97 6.69
CA ILE A 93 0.37 3.19 6.57
C ILE A 93 -0.33 1.84 6.46
N LEU A 94 0.15 0.97 5.56
CA LEU A 94 -0.45 -0.34 5.33
C LEU A 94 -0.43 -1.22 6.59
N SER A 95 0.67 -1.24 7.34
CA SER A 95 0.77 -1.99 8.60
C SER A 95 -0.16 -1.44 9.69
N ILE A 96 -0.15 -0.12 9.90
CA ILE A 96 -0.96 0.52 10.94
C ILE A 96 -2.45 0.29 10.69
N PHE A 97 -2.92 0.55 9.47
CA PHE A 97 -4.36 0.47 9.18
C PHE A 97 -4.88 -0.97 9.04
N ASN A 98 -4.01 -1.93 8.73
CA ASN A 98 -4.37 -3.34 8.84
C ASN A 98 -4.58 -3.77 10.29
N ILE A 99 -3.70 -3.34 11.21
CA ILE A 99 -3.86 -3.61 12.64
C ILE A 99 -5.07 -2.86 13.22
N LEU A 100 -5.26 -1.60 12.85
CA LEU A 100 -6.42 -0.82 13.29
C LEU A 100 -7.73 -1.40 12.80
N LEU A 101 -7.80 -1.90 11.56
CA LEU A 101 -9.00 -2.59 11.05
C LEU A 101 -9.34 -3.80 11.92
N ALA A 102 -8.33 -4.60 12.29
CA ALA A 102 -8.53 -5.74 13.20
C ALA A 102 -8.98 -5.30 14.59
N ILE A 103 -8.39 -4.23 15.15
CA ILE A 103 -8.80 -3.68 16.45
C ILE A 103 -10.25 -3.20 16.39
N VAL A 104 -10.62 -2.41 15.39
CA VAL A 104 -11.98 -1.90 15.21
C VAL A 104 -12.97 -3.06 15.09
N ALA A 105 -12.62 -4.11 14.34
CA ALA A 105 -13.43 -5.32 14.25
C ALA A 105 -13.54 -6.05 15.58
N MET A 106 -12.52 -6.06 16.45
CA MET A 106 -12.61 -6.69 17.78
C MET A 106 -13.39 -5.84 18.79
N THR A 107 -13.24 -4.51 18.77
CA THR A 107 -13.70 -3.63 19.84
C THR A 107 -15.01 -2.89 19.55
N ILE A 108 -15.34 -2.65 18.28
CA ILE A 108 -16.47 -1.80 17.84
C ILE A 108 -17.26 -2.53 16.73
N GLY A 109 -17.57 -3.80 16.97
CA GLY A 109 -18.46 -4.58 16.11
C GLY A 109 -19.76 -4.92 16.81
N ASN A 110 -20.67 -5.61 16.13
CA ASN A 110 -21.99 -5.99 16.66
C ASN A 110 -21.94 -6.66 18.06
N ASP A 111 -20.87 -7.43 18.33
CA ASP A 111 -20.65 -8.11 19.62
C ASP A 111 -20.32 -7.14 20.79
N ASN A 112 -19.86 -5.92 20.51
CA ASN A 112 -19.48 -4.88 21.46
C ASN A 112 -20.14 -3.54 21.04
N ALA A 113 -21.47 -3.52 21.08
CA ALA A 113 -22.26 -2.38 20.61
C ALA A 113 -21.93 -1.09 21.39
N VAL A 114 -21.30 -0.15 20.71
CA VAL A 114 -21.17 1.24 21.17
C VAL A 114 -22.51 1.93 20.91
N GLU A 115 -22.88 2.94 21.73
CA GLU A 115 -24.14 3.69 21.60
C GLU A 115 -24.42 4.25 20.19
N ASN A 116 -23.38 4.37 19.35
CA ASN A 116 -23.50 4.74 17.96
C ASN A 116 -23.20 3.55 17.03
N PRO A 117 -24.23 2.86 16.48
CA PRO A 117 -24.05 1.66 15.65
C PRO A 117 -23.30 1.94 14.34
N ASN A 118 -23.27 3.19 13.87
CA ASN A 118 -22.60 3.57 12.62
C ASN A 118 -21.10 3.85 12.79
N LEU A 119 -20.60 3.87 14.03
CA LEU A 119 -19.20 4.19 14.32
C LEU A 119 -18.25 3.09 13.78
N GLY A 120 -18.59 1.82 13.98
CA GLY A 120 -17.79 0.68 13.50
C GLY A 120 -17.69 0.66 11.98
N PHE A 121 -18.81 0.87 11.30
CA PHE A 121 -18.86 1.00 9.84
C PHE A 121 -17.97 2.13 9.31
N GLY A 122 -18.10 3.34 9.88
CA GLY A 122 -17.31 4.49 9.46
C GLY A 122 -15.80 4.31 9.68
N LEU A 123 -15.41 3.82 10.86
CA LEU A 123 -14.01 3.56 11.19
C LEU A 123 -13.41 2.44 10.33
N GLY A 124 -14.18 1.37 10.08
CA GLY A 124 -13.81 0.29 9.18
C GLY A 124 -13.53 0.80 7.76
N LEU A 125 -14.39 1.67 7.22
CA LEU A 125 -14.20 2.23 5.88
C LEU A 125 -12.99 3.16 5.80
N VAL A 126 -12.74 3.96 6.83
CA VAL A 126 -11.52 4.78 6.90
C VAL A 126 -10.27 3.91 6.92
N CYS A 127 -10.27 2.81 7.68
CA CYS A 127 -9.15 1.88 7.69
C CYS A 127 -8.94 1.23 6.32
N VAL A 128 -10.00 0.80 5.63
CA VAL A 128 -9.93 0.22 4.27
C VAL A 128 -9.40 1.24 3.26
N PHE A 129 -9.87 2.49 3.34
CA PHE A 129 -9.38 3.57 2.48
C PHE A 129 -7.88 3.80 2.68
N LEU A 130 -7.42 3.93 3.92
CA LEU A 130 -6.01 4.18 4.20
C LEU A 130 -5.12 2.96 3.92
N LEU A 131 -5.65 1.75 4.05
CA LEU A 131 -4.99 0.52 3.62
C LEU A 131 -4.76 0.53 2.10
N GLY A 132 -5.80 0.85 1.31
CA GLY A 132 -5.67 1.00 -0.14
C GLY A 132 -4.73 2.12 -0.57
N PHE A 133 -4.72 3.23 0.17
CA PHE A 133 -3.78 4.32 -0.03
C PHE A 133 -2.33 3.88 0.19
N GLY A 134 -2.04 3.25 1.33
CA GLY A 134 -0.70 2.74 1.66
C GLY A 134 -0.22 1.68 0.68
N HIS A 135 -1.12 0.78 0.27
CA HIS A 135 -0.86 -0.22 -0.76
C HIS A 135 -0.40 0.42 -2.07
N ALA A 136 -1.18 1.37 -2.59
CA ALA A 136 -0.86 2.06 -3.84
C ALA A 136 0.44 2.86 -3.77
N VAL A 137 0.75 3.50 -2.63
CA VAL A 137 2.01 4.23 -2.45
C VAL A 137 3.22 3.30 -2.52
N MET A 138 3.17 2.18 -1.80
CA MET A 138 4.26 1.20 -1.78
C MET A 138 4.39 0.47 -3.13
N GLU A 139 3.29 -0.01 -3.71
CA GLU A 139 3.29 -0.72 -4.99
C GLU A 139 3.78 0.18 -6.14
N SER A 140 3.26 1.40 -6.24
CA SER A 140 3.67 2.34 -7.29
C SER A 140 5.14 2.72 -7.15
N SER A 141 5.62 2.92 -5.91
CA SER A 141 7.05 3.17 -5.66
C SER A 141 7.89 1.98 -6.13
N ALA A 142 7.48 0.75 -5.83
CA ALA A 142 8.19 -0.48 -6.22
C ALA A 142 8.25 -0.68 -7.75
N PHE A 143 7.23 -0.22 -8.48
CA PHE A 143 7.20 -0.26 -9.95
C PHE A 143 7.92 0.93 -10.62
N GLY A 144 8.38 1.92 -9.86
CA GLY A 144 9.16 3.04 -10.37
C GLY A 144 8.36 4.28 -10.79
N LEU A 145 7.13 4.42 -10.30
CA LEU A 145 6.35 5.67 -10.32
C LEU A 145 6.76 6.58 -9.13
#